data_AF-A0A812SVY7-F1
#
_entry.id   AF-A0A812SVY7-F1
#
_cell.length_a   1.000
_cell.length_b   1.000
_cell.length_c   1.000
_cell.angle_alpha   90.00
_cell.angle_beta   90.00
_cell.angle_gamma   90.00
#
_symmetry.space_group_name_H-M   'P 1'
#
loop_
_entity.id
_entity.type
_entity.pdbx_description
1 polymer ?
#
loop_
_entity_poly.entity_id
_entity_poly.type
_entity_poly.pdbx_seq_one_letter_code
_entity_poly.pdbx_strand_id
1 'polypeptide(L)'
;MSLFCCDGGGPCAQSSRMRVEANGPAPIVPDTSQSRVHTPLPMLQDWDKLGAREKEVVQEKLESIVNAFARELTRGKVFMKLGRNGRLFYRLCTLDKQLTAFSMHIKGAIVEYPFSHMQHISFGYDLTDFTHVPVSLPSDALAAVIVMDNRRMNLVFSSPMERDEFVTCMLVLKERHRRNNS
;
A
#
# COMPACT_ATOMS: atom_id res chain seq x y z
N MET A 1 63.20 -11.30 -18.68
CA MET A 1 63.47 -11.60 -20.10
C MET A 1 62.15 -11.52 -20.84
N SER A 2 62.09 -10.64 -21.84
CA SER A 2 60.94 -10.35 -22.69
C SER A 2 60.99 -11.20 -23.97
N LEU A 3 59.92 -11.11 -24.78
CA LEU A 3 59.68 -11.57 -26.18
C LEU A 3 58.75 -12.81 -26.25
N PHE A 4 57.64 -12.88 -27.01
CA PHE A 4 57.20 -12.18 -28.23
C PHE A 4 55.66 -12.03 -28.29
N CYS A 5 55.20 -10.96 -28.95
CA CYS A 5 53.84 -10.73 -29.45
C CYS A 5 53.62 -11.42 -30.81
N CYS A 6 52.35 -11.62 -31.23
CA CYS A 6 51.85 -11.20 -32.55
C CYS A 6 50.32 -11.34 -32.70
N ASP A 7 49.73 -10.25 -33.19
CA ASP A 7 48.38 -10.01 -33.72
C ASP A 7 48.09 -10.72 -35.05
N GLY A 8 46.81 -10.81 -35.44
CA GLY A 8 46.45 -10.87 -36.87
C GLY A 8 45.07 -11.41 -37.26
N GLY A 9 44.09 -10.50 -37.45
CA GLY A 9 43.21 -10.34 -38.64
C GLY A 9 42.38 -11.51 -39.22
N GLY A 10 41.06 -11.31 -39.34
CA GLY A 10 40.12 -12.14 -40.16
C GLY A 10 40.31 -12.01 -41.69
N PRO A 11 39.51 -12.69 -42.55
CA PRO A 11 38.15 -12.21 -42.89
C PRO A 11 37.06 -13.25 -43.31
N CYS A 12 35.81 -12.77 -43.31
CA CYS A 12 34.57 -13.02 -44.09
C CYS A 12 34.27 -14.29 -44.96
N ALA A 13 33.03 -14.79 -44.77
CA ALA A 13 32.02 -15.30 -45.75
C ALA A 13 32.31 -16.61 -46.52
N GLN A 14 31.38 -17.55 -46.82
CA GLN A 14 29.92 -17.58 -46.92
C GLN A 14 29.43 -19.05 -47.10
N SER A 15 28.14 -19.29 -46.89
CA SER A 15 27.25 -20.19 -47.68
C SER A 15 26.63 -21.43 -46.99
N SER A 16 25.33 -21.24 -46.68
CA SER A 16 24.19 -22.11 -47.03
C SER A 16 24.00 -23.45 -46.32
N ARG A 17 22.93 -23.54 -45.51
CA ARG A 17 21.76 -24.40 -45.81
C ARG A 17 20.59 -24.24 -44.83
N MET A 18 19.44 -23.98 -45.44
CA MET A 18 18.08 -24.50 -45.17
C MET A 18 17.24 -23.95 -44.01
N ARG A 19 16.16 -23.28 -44.45
CA ARG A 19 14.87 -22.98 -43.79
C ARG A 19 14.22 -24.23 -43.18
N VAL A 20 13.67 -24.08 -41.98
CA VAL A 20 12.38 -24.68 -41.58
C VAL A 20 11.60 -23.61 -40.82
N GLU A 21 10.33 -23.45 -41.20
CA GLU A 21 9.35 -22.52 -40.66
C GLU A 21 9.07 -22.78 -39.17
N ALA A 22 8.89 -21.71 -38.40
CA ALA A 22 8.18 -21.75 -37.11
C ALA A 22 7.26 -20.54 -37.02
N ASN A 23 5.98 -20.82 -37.24
CA ASN A 23 4.86 -19.92 -37.07
C ASN A 23 4.70 -19.48 -35.62
N GLY A 24 4.35 -18.20 -35.44
CA GLY A 24 3.46 -17.75 -34.37
C GLY A 24 4.14 -17.07 -33.16
N PRO A 25 3.75 -15.82 -32.82
CA PRO A 25 4.05 -15.26 -31.51
C PRO A 25 3.27 -16.03 -30.42
N ALA A 26 3.93 -16.25 -29.28
CA ALA A 26 3.38 -16.94 -28.13
C ALA A 26 2.03 -16.35 -27.68
N PRO A 27 1.09 -17.17 -27.19
CA PRO A 27 -0.20 -16.68 -26.72
C PRO A 27 0.00 -15.79 -25.49
N ILE A 28 -0.50 -14.56 -25.59
CA ILE A 28 -0.70 -13.63 -24.48
C ILE A 28 -1.64 -14.32 -23.50
N VAL A 29 -1.10 -14.71 -22.34
CA VAL A 29 -1.91 -15.14 -21.21
C VAL A 29 -2.69 -13.91 -20.74
N PRO A 30 -4.03 -13.89 -20.78
CA PRO A 30 -4.77 -12.83 -20.13
C PRO A 30 -4.54 -12.97 -18.63
N ASP A 31 -3.77 -12.03 -18.08
CA ASP A 31 -3.63 -11.85 -16.65
C ASP A 31 -5.04 -11.65 -16.10
N THR A 32 -5.57 -12.70 -15.47
CA THR A 32 -6.89 -12.68 -14.87
C THR A 32 -6.73 -11.93 -13.56
N SER A 33 -6.51 -10.62 -13.69
CA SER A 33 -6.80 -9.66 -12.64
C SER A 33 -8.28 -9.80 -12.38
N GLN A 34 -8.61 -10.72 -11.47
CA GLN A 34 -9.91 -10.80 -10.86
C GLN A 34 -10.15 -9.43 -10.26
N SER A 35 -10.91 -8.63 -11.01
CA SER A 35 -11.53 -7.42 -10.53
C SER A 35 -12.42 -7.85 -9.38
N ARG A 36 -11.86 -7.85 -8.17
CA ARG A 36 -12.63 -7.97 -6.95
C ARG A 36 -13.63 -6.82 -7.05
N VAL A 37 -14.89 -7.17 -7.22
CA VAL A 37 -16.01 -6.24 -7.09
C VAL A 37 -15.97 -5.79 -5.63
N HIS A 38 -15.15 -4.79 -5.34
CA HIS A 38 -15.12 -4.12 -4.06
C HIS A 38 -16.36 -3.26 -4.04
N THR A 39 -17.45 -3.82 -3.50
CA THR A 39 -18.67 -3.07 -3.23
C THR A 39 -18.27 -1.93 -2.28
N PRO A 40 -18.38 -0.66 -2.68
CA PRO A 40 -18.10 0.45 -1.78
C PRO A 40 -19.03 0.32 -0.57
N LEU A 41 -18.54 0.57 0.64
CA LEU A 41 -19.32 0.53 1.89
C LEU A 41 -20.09 1.85 2.06
N PRO A 42 -21.37 1.96 1.62
CA PRO A 42 -22.13 3.20 1.74
C PRO A 42 -22.94 3.20 3.06
N MET A 43 -22.77 2.17 3.91
CA MET A 43 -23.78 1.79 4.91
C MET A 43 -23.61 2.42 6.28
N LEU A 44 -22.53 3.19 6.55
CA LEU A 44 -22.34 3.77 7.88
C LEU A 44 -23.16 5.05 8.13
N GLN A 45 -23.62 5.73 7.07
CA GLN A 45 -24.31 7.02 7.19
C GLN A 45 -25.71 6.93 7.79
N ASP A 46 -26.30 5.73 7.84
CA ASP A 46 -27.65 5.48 8.36
C ASP A 46 -27.67 4.47 9.51
N TRP A 47 -26.56 4.29 10.24
CA TRP A 47 -26.44 3.29 11.31
C TRP A 47 -27.61 3.33 12.31
N ASP A 48 -28.07 4.52 12.68
CA ASP A 48 -29.18 4.67 13.64
C ASP A 48 -30.55 4.26 13.08
N LYS A 49 -30.69 4.22 11.75
CA LYS A 49 -31.91 3.81 11.05
C LYS A 49 -31.95 2.30 10.75
N LEU A 50 -30.81 1.61 10.87
CA LEU A 50 -30.72 0.18 10.62
C LEU A 50 -31.36 -0.63 11.76
N GLY A 51 -32.14 -1.65 11.38
CA GLY A 51 -32.64 -2.67 12.30
C GLY A 51 -31.51 -3.56 12.85
N ALA A 52 -31.78 -4.28 13.94
CA ALA A 52 -30.77 -5.12 14.60
C ALA A 52 -30.11 -6.14 13.64
N ARG A 53 -30.91 -6.76 12.76
CA ARG A 53 -30.42 -7.72 11.77
C ARG A 53 -29.53 -7.08 10.70
N GLU A 54 -29.83 -5.86 10.28
CA GLU A 54 -29.02 -5.16 9.29
C GLU A 54 -27.69 -4.71 9.89
N LYS A 55 -27.72 -4.25 11.15
CA LYS A 55 -26.51 -3.94 11.92
C LYS A 55 -25.60 -5.16 12.07
N GLU A 56 -26.17 -6.33 12.35
CA GLU A 56 -25.43 -7.60 12.42
C GLU A 56 -24.76 -7.93 11.08
N VAL A 57 -25.47 -7.83 9.96
CA VAL A 57 -24.88 -8.05 8.62
C VAL A 57 -23.77 -7.03 8.31
N VAL A 58 -23.93 -5.77 8.69
CA VAL A 58 -22.89 -4.74 8.50
C VAL A 58 -21.68 -5.05 9.38
N GLN A 59 -21.90 -5.47 10.63
CA GLN A 59 -20.85 -5.88 11.56
C GLN A 59 -20.05 -7.05 10.99
N GLU A 60 -20.70 -8.12 10.54
CA GLU A 60 -20.04 -9.29 9.92
C GLU A 60 -19.22 -8.90 8.69
N LYS A 61 -19.78 -8.04 7.82
CA LYS A 61 -19.06 -7.54 6.63
C LYS A 61 -17.84 -6.72 7.03
N LEU A 62 -17.98 -5.83 8.01
CA LEU A 62 -16.88 -5.03 8.53
C LEU A 62 -15.78 -5.92 9.11
N GLU A 63 -16.15 -6.93 9.87
CA GLU A 63 -15.19 -7.89 10.43
C GLU A 63 -14.44 -8.66 9.35
N SER A 64 -15.14 -9.12 8.31
CA SER A 64 -14.52 -9.78 7.16
C SER A 64 -13.51 -8.88 6.46
N ILE A 65 -13.87 -7.61 6.21
CA ILE A 65 -13.00 -6.61 5.57
C ILE A 65 -11.77 -6.34 6.44
N VAL A 66 -11.95 -6.08 7.74
CA VAL A 66 -10.84 -5.82 8.67
C VAL A 66 -9.91 -7.03 8.76
N ASN A 67 -10.45 -8.25 8.78
CA ASN A 67 -9.64 -9.47 8.82
C ASN A 67 -8.87 -9.69 7.51
N ALA A 68 -9.46 -9.37 6.35
CA ALA A 68 -8.78 -9.42 5.06
C ALA A 68 -7.65 -8.38 5.00
N PHE A 69 -7.94 -7.14 5.36
CA PHE A 69 -6.98 -6.05 5.47
C PHE A 69 -5.82 -6.41 6.40
N ALA A 70 -6.12 -6.95 7.58
CA ALA A 70 -5.11 -7.33 8.56
C ALA A 70 -4.18 -8.41 8.02
N ARG A 71 -4.71 -9.43 7.32
CA ARG A 71 -3.89 -10.48 6.68
C ARG A 71 -3.00 -9.93 5.57
N GLU A 72 -3.54 -9.04 4.73
CA GLU A 72 -2.77 -8.38 3.67
C GLU A 72 -1.64 -7.54 4.27
N LEU A 73 -1.96 -6.69 5.24
CA LEU A 73 -1.00 -5.79 5.84
C LEU A 73 0.04 -6.53 6.70
N THR A 74 -0.30 -7.65 7.35
CA THR A 74 0.67 -8.50 8.05
C THR A 74 1.72 -9.09 7.09
N ARG A 75 1.35 -9.38 5.83
CA ARG A 75 2.31 -9.81 4.79
C ARG A 75 3.17 -8.67 4.27
N GLY A 76 2.72 -7.44 4.49
CA GLY A 76 3.37 -6.21 4.04
C GLY A 76 2.69 -5.64 2.80
N LYS A 77 2.36 -4.35 2.87
CA LYS A 77 1.82 -3.57 1.76
C LYS A 77 2.62 -2.29 1.58
N VAL A 78 2.87 -1.91 0.33
CA VAL A 78 3.60 -0.68 0.02
C VAL A 78 2.62 0.49 -0.07
N PHE A 79 2.84 1.51 0.75
CA PHE A 79 2.12 2.78 0.69
C PHE A 79 3.04 3.91 0.27
N MET A 80 2.46 4.96 -0.30
CA MET A 80 3.19 6.20 -0.58
C MET A 80 3.07 7.14 0.62
N LYS A 81 4.21 7.60 1.13
CA LYS A 81 4.30 8.54 2.26
C LYS A 81 4.85 9.88 1.79
N LEU A 82 4.18 10.96 2.15
CA LEU A 82 4.72 12.31 1.98
C LEU A 82 5.69 12.63 3.12
N GLY A 83 6.97 12.81 2.78
CA GLY A 83 8.02 13.21 3.72
C GLY A 83 8.04 14.72 3.94
N ARG A 84 8.55 15.18 5.09
CA ARG A 84 8.63 16.61 5.47
C ARG A 84 9.42 17.49 4.49
N ASN A 85 10.27 16.88 3.66
CA ASN A 85 11.00 17.55 2.59
C ASN A 85 10.17 17.72 1.31
N GLY A 86 8.87 17.43 1.36
CA GLY A 86 7.94 17.51 0.24
C GLY A 86 8.06 16.37 -0.78
N ARG A 87 8.88 15.34 -0.52
CA ARG A 87 9.04 14.20 -1.43
C ARG A 87 8.14 13.04 -1.05
N LEU A 88 7.64 12.32 -2.06
CA LEU A 88 6.89 11.08 -1.88
C LEU A 88 7.85 9.89 -1.83
N PHE A 89 7.58 8.96 -0.91
CA PHE A 89 8.38 7.76 -0.71
C PHE A 89 7.48 6.54 -0.63
N TYR A 90 7.78 5.51 -1.42
CA TYR A 90 7.20 4.19 -1.22
C TYR A 90 7.77 3.55 0.06
N ARG A 91 6.88 3.05 0.90
CA ARG A 91 7.20 2.47 2.20
C ARG A 91 6.46 1.16 2.39
N LEU A 92 7.20 0.10 2.63
CA LEU A 92 6.63 -1.16 3.09
C LEU A 92 6.09 -0.94 4.50
N CYS A 93 4.79 -1.18 4.67
CA CYS A 93 4.10 -1.08 5.94
C CYS A 93 3.52 -2.44 6.32
N THR A 94 3.52 -2.72 7.62
CA THR A 94 3.07 -3.99 8.16
C THR A 94 2.20 -3.80 9.40
N LEU A 95 1.42 -4.83 9.73
CA LEU A 95 0.88 -5.02 11.09
C LEU A 95 1.68 -6.12 11.78
N ASP A 96 1.83 -6.01 13.09
CA ASP A 96 2.32 -7.11 13.91
C ASP A 96 1.28 -8.24 14.00
N LYS A 97 1.72 -9.45 14.38
CA LYS A 97 0.84 -10.62 14.46
C LYS A 97 -0.29 -10.47 15.49
N GLN A 98 -0.10 -9.63 16.50
CA GLN A 98 -1.09 -9.40 17.55
C GLN A 98 -2.05 -8.25 17.19
N LEU A 99 -1.85 -7.60 16.03
CA LEU A 99 -2.64 -6.45 15.58
C LEU A 99 -2.67 -5.32 16.61
N THR A 100 -1.54 -5.09 17.27
CA THR A 100 -1.32 -4.06 18.29
C THR A 100 -0.55 -2.85 17.78
N ALA A 101 0.18 -3.00 16.67
CA ALA A 101 1.03 -1.95 16.11
C ALA A 101 1.03 -1.95 14.58
N PHE A 102 1.01 -0.74 14.03
CA PHE A 102 1.32 -0.48 12.63
C PHE A 102 2.80 -0.15 12.48
N SER A 103 3.47 -0.69 11.47
CA SER A 103 4.91 -0.53 11.31
C SER A 103 5.27 -0.06 9.91
N MET A 104 6.36 0.68 9.79
CA MET A 104 6.86 1.19 8.51
C MET A 104 8.36 0.98 8.37
N HIS A 105 8.78 0.45 7.22
CA HIS A 105 10.19 0.25 6.90
C HIS A 105 10.80 1.53 6.34
N ILE A 106 11.77 2.10 7.06
CA ILE A 106 12.45 3.35 6.72
C ILE A 106 13.96 3.12 6.77
N LYS A 107 14.61 3.17 5.60
CA LYS A 107 16.09 3.06 5.46
C LYS A 107 16.70 1.85 6.20
N GLY A 108 16.03 0.69 6.13
CA GLY A 108 16.49 -0.54 6.79
C GLY A 108 16.09 -0.68 8.25
N ALA A 109 15.50 0.35 8.87
CA ALA A 109 14.89 0.26 10.19
C ALA A 109 13.38 0.01 10.09
N ILE A 110 12.82 -0.69 11.07
CA ILE A 110 11.38 -0.82 11.26
C ILE A 110 10.99 0.19 12.33
N VAL A 111 10.11 1.12 11.97
CA VAL A 111 9.53 2.08 12.90
C VAL A 111 8.13 1.59 13.25
N GLU A 112 7.93 1.24 14.51
CA GLU A 112 6.66 0.76 15.03
C GLU A 112 5.82 1.94 15.56
N TYR A 113 4.52 1.85 15.35
CA TYR A 113 3.50 2.81 15.75
C TYR A 113 2.38 2.04 16.47
N PRO A 114 2.50 1.84 17.80
CA PRO A 114 1.49 1.15 18.60
C PRO A 114 0.12 1.83 18.52
N PHE A 115 -0.96 1.07 18.41
CA PHE A 115 -2.31 1.65 18.33
C PHE A 115 -2.71 2.45 19.57
N SER A 116 -2.14 2.14 20.74
CA SER A 116 -2.28 2.93 21.97
C SER A 116 -1.85 4.39 21.80
N HIS A 117 -0.92 4.66 20.88
CA HIS A 117 -0.38 5.99 20.61
C HIS A 117 -1.10 6.71 19.46
N MET A 118 -2.05 6.05 18.80
CA MET A 118 -2.83 6.62 17.72
C MET A 118 -3.88 7.58 18.28
N GLN A 119 -3.72 8.86 17.99
CA GLN A 119 -4.64 9.89 18.48
C GLN A 119 -5.87 9.97 17.57
N HIS A 120 -5.67 10.26 16.29
CA HIS A 120 -6.75 10.33 15.30
C HIS A 120 -6.21 10.13 13.88
N ILE A 121 -7.14 9.93 12.95
CA ILE A 121 -6.89 9.88 11.51
C ILE A 121 -7.79 10.92 10.85
N SER A 122 -7.25 11.75 9.96
CA SER A 122 -7.99 12.75 9.18
C SER A 122 -7.80 12.54 7.68
N PHE A 123 -8.77 13.01 6.89
CA PHE A 123 -8.69 13.01 5.43
C PHE A 123 -7.91 14.23 4.92
N GLY A 124 -7.25 14.08 3.77
CA GLY A 124 -6.42 15.12 3.16
C GLY A 124 -4.99 15.10 3.67
N TYR A 125 -4.29 16.23 3.49
CA TYR A 125 -2.95 16.44 4.01
C TYR A 125 -2.96 17.34 5.24
N ASP A 126 -2.00 17.12 6.14
CA ASP A 126 -1.61 18.09 7.16
C ASP A 126 -0.19 18.52 6.86
N LEU A 127 -0.09 19.75 6.31
CA LEU A 127 1.13 20.35 5.84
C LEU A 127 1.77 21.29 6.88
N THR A 128 1.25 21.31 8.12
CA THR A 128 1.70 22.23 9.18
C THR A 128 3.21 22.12 9.46
N ASP A 129 3.77 20.91 9.36
CA ASP A 129 5.18 20.64 9.67
C ASP A 129 6.12 20.75 8.45
N PHE A 130 5.64 21.27 7.31
CA PHE A 130 6.41 21.32 6.06
C PHE A 130 7.09 22.68 5.88
N THR A 131 8.41 22.65 5.72
CA THR A 131 9.19 23.86 5.40
C THR A 131 9.05 24.29 3.94
N HIS A 132 8.68 23.35 3.06
CA HIS A 132 8.40 23.59 1.65
C HIS A 132 7.17 22.79 1.24
N VAL A 133 6.16 23.48 0.70
CA VAL A 133 5.00 22.84 0.08
C VAL A 133 5.42 22.31 -1.29
N PRO A 134 5.18 21.02 -1.61
CA PRO A 134 5.53 20.48 -2.93
C PRO A 134 4.80 21.23 -4.04
N VAL A 135 5.48 21.49 -5.15
CA VAL A 135 4.91 22.22 -6.31
C VAL A 135 3.72 21.46 -6.91
N SER A 136 3.66 20.13 -6.76
CA SER A 136 2.49 19.32 -7.11
C SER A 136 2.31 18.19 -6.10
N LEU A 137 1.11 18.11 -5.53
CA LEU A 137 0.66 16.99 -4.70
C LEU A 137 -0.49 16.28 -5.44
N PRO A 138 -0.61 14.94 -5.28
CA PRO A 138 -1.84 14.24 -5.65
C PRO A 138 -3.04 14.85 -4.91
N SER A 139 -4.23 14.72 -5.48
CA SER A 139 -5.47 15.23 -4.89
C SER A 139 -5.62 14.85 -3.41
N ASP A 140 -6.10 15.79 -2.59
CA ASP A 140 -6.43 15.57 -1.17
C ASP A 140 -7.44 14.42 -0.97
N ALA A 141 -8.27 14.14 -1.98
CA ALA A 141 -9.17 12.99 -1.97
C ALA A 141 -8.43 11.63 -1.90
N LEU A 142 -7.13 11.61 -2.21
CA LEU A 142 -6.27 10.43 -2.15
C LEU A 142 -5.41 10.40 -0.88
N ALA A 143 -5.55 11.36 0.04
CA ALA A 143 -4.65 11.49 1.17
C ALA A 143 -5.35 11.26 2.51
N ALA A 144 -4.60 10.73 3.47
CA ALA A 144 -4.99 10.71 4.88
C ALA A 144 -3.78 10.93 5.79
N VAL A 145 -4.04 11.50 6.96
CA VAL A 145 -3.02 11.77 7.98
C VAL A 145 -3.30 10.93 9.20
N ILE A 146 -2.29 10.19 9.65
CA ILE A 146 -2.32 9.51 10.94
C ILE A 146 -1.50 10.32 11.92
N VAL A 147 -2.07 10.64 13.08
CA VAL A 147 -1.35 11.28 14.19
C VAL A 147 -1.00 10.25 15.25
N MET A 148 0.30 9.95 15.37
CA MET A 148 0.88 9.02 16.35
C MET A 148 1.89 9.78 17.22
N ASP A 149 1.73 9.82 18.53
CA ASP A 149 2.68 10.53 19.44
C ASP A 149 3.02 11.98 19.01
N ASN A 150 2.00 12.76 18.64
CA ASN A 150 2.15 14.12 18.09
C ASN A 150 2.97 14.19 16.78
N ARG A 151 3.25 13.06 16.14
CA ARG A 151 3.88 12.98 14.82
C ARG A 151 2.82 12.70 13.77
N ARG A 152 2.81 13.54 12.74
CA ARG A 152 1.92 13.41 11.58
C ARG A 152 2.56 12.54 10.52
N MET A 153 1.80 11.56 10.03
CA MET A 153 2.16 10.71 8.92
C MET A 153 1.14 10.88 7.80
N ASN A 154 1.55 11.62 6.77
CA ASN A 154 0.78 11.81 5.56
C ASN A 154 0.98 10.60 4.63
N LEU A 155 -0.10 9.87 4.35
CA LEU A 155 -0.15 8.77 3.39
C LEU A 155 -0.97 9.18 2.17
N VAL A 156 -0.56 8.68 1.01
CA VAL A 156 -1.23 8.88 -0.27
C VAL A 156 -1.57 7.51 -0.86
N PHE A 157 -2.80 7.38 -1.32
CA PHE A 157 -3.41 6.14 -1.80
C PHE A 157 -3.63 6.19 -3.31
N SER A 158 -3.80 5.02 -3.91
CA SER A 158 -4.06 4.89 -5.35
C SER A 158 -5.47 5.32 -5.74
N SER A 159 -6.42 5.23 -4.80
CA SER A 159 -7.82 5.59 -4.98
C SER A 159 -8.47 6.06 -3.68
N PRO A 160 -9.56 6.84 -3.75
CA PRO A 160 -10.32 7.22 -2.55
C PRO A 160 -10.87 5.99 -1.81
N MET A 161 -11.23 4.93 -2.55
CA MET A 161 -11.72 3.68 -1.95
C MET A 161 -10.65 2.98 -1.10
N GLU A 162 -9.40 2.90 -1.60
CA GLU A 162 -8.29 2.32 -0.84
C GLU A 162 -8.00 3.12 0.44
N ARG A 163 -8.05 4.45 0.33
CA ARG A 163 -7.93 5.35 1.49
C ARG A 163 -9.02 5.07 2.52
N ASP A 164 -10.27 5.01 2.10
CA ASP A 164 -11.41 4.83 3.00
C ASP A 164 -11.37 3.45 3.69
N GLU A 165 -11.00 2.40 2.94
CA GLU A 165 -10.77 1.06 3.49
C GLU A 165 -9.65 1.08 4.54
N PHE A 166 -8.52 1.70 4.22
CA PHE A 166 -7.39 1.83 5.14
C PHE A 166 -7.79 2.57 6.42
N VAL A 167 -8.40 3.75 6.30
CA VAL A 167 -8.81 4.57 7.45
C VAL A 167 -9.81 3.81 8.32
N THR A 168 -10.82 3.19 7.69
CA THR A 168 -11.83 2.40 8.41
C THR A 168 -11.20 1.25 9.17
N CYS A 169 -10.35 0.45 8.52
CA CYS A 169 -9.71 -0.69 9.16
C CYS A 169 -8.80 -0.27 10.31
N MET A 170 -7.99 0.77 10.13
CA MET A 170 -7.09 1.28 11.17
C MET A 170 -7.85 1.79 12.40
N LEU A 171 -9.00 2.47 12.20
CA LEU A 171 -9.85 2.91 13.30
C LEU A 171 -10.49 1.72 14.06
N VAL A 172 -10.97 0.70 13.34
CA VAL A 172 -11.51 -0.51 13.98
C VAL A 172 -10.43 -1.26 14.77
N LEU A 173 -9.22 -1.40 14.21
CA LEU A 173 -8.10 -2.04 14.91
C LEU A 173 -7.70 -1.28 16.18
N LYS A 174 -7.62 0.06 16.11
CA LYS A 174 -7.39 0.91 17.28
C LYS A 174 -8.46 0.67 18.36
N GLU A 175 -9.73 0.67 18.00
CA GLU A 175 -10.82 0.47 18.95
C GLU A 175 -10.82 -0.94 19.56
N ARG A 176 -10.52 -1.97 18.77
CA ARG A 176 -10.33 -3.34 19.29
C ARG A 176 -9.18 -3.42 20.29
N HIS A 177 -8.05 -2.80 19.97
CA HIS A 177 -6.90 -2.73 20.88
C HIS A 177 -7.26 -2.04 22.20
N ARG A 178 -8.01 -0.93 22.13
CA ARG A 178 -8.48 -0.22 23.33
C ARG A 178 -9.36 -1.11 24.22
N ARG A 179 -10.31 -1.84 23.64
CA ARG A 179 -11.23 -2.74 24.39
C ARG A 179 -10.52 -3.91 25.04
N ASN A 180 -9.49 -4.47 24.40
CA ASN A 180 -8.74 -5.60 24.96
C ASN A 180 -7.83 -5.21 26.13
N ASN A 181 -7.52 -3.91 26.26
CA ASN A 181 -6.65 -3.35 27.31
C ASN A 181 -7.41 -2.47 28.32
N SER A 182 -8.74 -2.43 28.24
CA SER A 182 -9.62 -1.79 29.24
C SER A 182 -10.12 -2.84 30.22
#